data_AF-A0A376GFY8-F1
#
_entry.id   AF-A0A376GFY8-F1
#
_cell.length_a   1.000
_cell.length_b   1.000
_cell.length_c   1.000
_cell.angle_alpha   90.00
_cell.angle_beta   90.00
_cell.angle_gamma   90.00
#
_symmetry.space_group_name_H-M   'P 1'
#
loop_
_entity.id
_entity.type
_entity.pdbx_description
1 polymer ?
#
loop_
_entity_poly.entity_id
_entity_poly.type
_entity_poly.pdbx_seq_one_letter_code
_entity_poly.pdbx_strand_id
1 'polypeptide(L)' 'MEKEIITKTFTYKGHTKTFSAEVQPLPPFNPETMDRVKYEETKEAHYMLAEAEVYNQKTEWFFKIEQELQK' A
#
# COMPACT_ATOMS: atom_id res chain seq x y z
N MET A 1 10.86 -15.57 -1.48
CA MET A 1 10.79 -14.10 -1.47
C MET A 1 10.00 -13.73 -0.23
N GLU A 2 10.57 -12.95 0.67
CA GLU A 2 9.80 -12.40 1.79
C GLU A 2 8.71 -11.48 1.23
N LYS A 3 7.48 -11.65 1.71
CA LYS A 3 6.38 -10.77 1.34
C LYS A 3 6.53 -9.49 2.13
N GLU A 4 6.74 -8.40 1.42
CA GLU A 4 6.77 -7.09 2.04
C GLU A 4 5.36 -6.52 2.13
N ILE A 5 4.99 -6.00 3.30
CA ILE A 5 3.63 -5.57 3.61
C ILE A 5 3.70 -4.15 4.16
N ILE A 6 2.99 -3.23 3.51
CA ILE A 6 2.78 -1.88 4.04
C ILE A 6 1.59 -1.95 4.98
N THR A 7 1.80 -1.57 6.24
CA THR A 7 0.74 -1.52 7.26
C THR A 7 0.59 -0.09 7.77
N LYS A 8 -0.62 0.47 7.71
CA LYS A 8 -0.92 1.80 8.27
C LYS A 8 -2.18 1.75 9.13
N THR A 9 -2.12 2.41 10.28
CA THR A 9 -3.25 2.58 11.18
C THR A 9 -3.80 3.99 11.02
N PHE A 10 -5.12 4.10 10.84
CA PHE A 10 -5.81 5.37 10.75
C PHE A 10 -6.84 5.48 11.86
N THR A 11 -6.94 6.69 12.42
CA THR A 11 -7.98 7.07 13.37
C THR A 11 -8.84 8.16 12.75
N TYR A 12 -10.16 8.01 12.79
CA TYR A 12 -11.12 8.94 12.22
C TYR A 12 -12.43 8.94 13.02
N LYS A 13 -12.86 10.13 13.48
CA LYS A 13 -14.09 10.33 14.27
C LYS A 13 -14.30 9.32 15.41
N GLY A 14 -13.23 8.95 16.11
CA GLY A 14 -13.27 7.98 17.22
C GLY A 14 -13.15 6.51 16.82
N HIS A 15 -13.15 6.20 15.52
CA HIS A 15 -12.88 4.85 15.01
C HIS A 15 -11.39 4.69 14.69
N THR A 16 -10.81 3.53 14.98
CA THR A 16 -9.43 3.18 14.62
C THR A 16 -9.42 1.89 13.81
N LYS A 17 -8.69 1.89 12.70
CA LYS A 17 -8.53 0.70 11.86
C LYS A 17 -7.14 0.63 11.24
N THR A 18 -6.60 -0.57 11.20
CA THR A 18 -5.34 -0.88 10.51
C THR A 18 -5.65 -1.49 9.15
N PHE A 19 -4.93 -1.01 8.14
CA PHE A 19 -4.98 -1.50 6.77
C PHE A 19 -3.59 -1.97 6.36
N SER A 20 -3.57 -3.00 5.52
CA SER A 20 -2.34 -3.58 5.02
C SER A 20 -2.46 -3.94 3.55
N ALA A 21 -1.41 -3.67 2.77
CA ALA A 21 -1.30 -4.11 1.39
C ALA A 21 0.06 -4.77 1.16
N GLU A 22 0.07 -5.87 0.39
CA GLU A 22 1.29 -6.54 -0.04
C GLU A 22 1.96 -5.71 -1.15
N VAL A 23 3.25 -5.45 -1.02
CA VAL A 23 4.08 -4.91 -2.10
C VAL A 23 4.32 -6.03 -3.10
N GLN A 24 4.10 -5.75 -4.39
CA GLN A 24 4.34 -6.75 -5.42
C GLN A 24 5.84 -7.14 -5.43
N PRO A 25 6.16 -8.43 -5.37
CA PRO A 25 7.55 -8.87 -5.32
C PRO A 25 8.22 -8.70 -6.67
N LEU A 26 9.49 -8.29 -6.64
CA LEU A 26 10.37 -8.31 -7.81
C LEU A 26 11.30 -9.52 -7.78
N PRO A 27 11.67 -10.08 -8.94
CA PRO A 27 12.75 -11.06 -9.01
C PRO A 27 14.05 -10.44 -8.48
N PRO A 28 14.99 -11.24 -7.95
CA PRO A 28 16.28 -10.73 -7.52
C PRO A 28 16.99 -9.97 -8.64
N PHE A 29 17.60 -8.83 -8.30
CA PHE A 29 18.36 -8.03 -9.26
C PHE A 29 19.52 -8.85 -9.86
N ASN A 30 19.60 -8.88 -11.19
CA ASN A 30 20.74 -9.45 -11.92
C ASN A 30 21.45 -8.36 -12.73
N PRO A 31 22.68 -7.95 -12.35
CA PRO A 31 23.42 -6.89 -13.05
C PRO A 31 23.83 -7.23 -14.48
N GLU A 32 23.84 -8.52 -14.87
CA GLU A 32 24.19 -8.94 -16.23
C GLU A 32 23.04 -8.72 -17.23
N THR A 33 21.80 -8.70 -16.73
CA THR A 33 20.59 -8.70 -17.58
C THR A 33 19.62 -7.56 -17.25
N MET A 34 19.85 -6.81 -16.17
CA MET A 34 18.95 -5.76 -15.69
C MET A 34 19.67 -4.44 -15.51
N ASP A 35 18.99 -3.36 -15.88
CA ASP A 35 19.42 -2.01 -15.55
C ASP A 35 19.07 -1.70 -14.09
N ARG A 36 20.06 -1.25 -13.32
CA ARG A 36 19.91 -0.96 -11.89
C ARG A 36 18.91 0.17 -11.64
N VAL A 37 18.95 1.23 -12.44
CA VAL A 37 18.06 2.40 -12.25
C VAL A 37 16.62 1.97 -12.51
N LYS A 38 16.37 1.23 -13.60
CA LYS A 38 15.03 0.69 -13.91
C LYS A 38 14.53 -0.29 -12.85
N TYR A 39 15.41 -1.11 -12.29
CA TYR A 39 15.05 -2.03 -11.22
C TYR A 39 14.58 -1.27 -9.98
N GLU A 40 15.32 -0.26 -9.53
CA GLU A 40 14.94 0.55 -8.37
C GLU A 40 13.68 1.39 -8.65
N GLU A 41 13.54 2.00 -9.83
CA GLU A 41 12.30 2.70 -10.23
C GLU A 41 11.07 1.78 -10.15
N THR A 42 11.22 0.53 -10.62
CA THR A 42 10.13 -0.46 -10.59
C THR A 42 9.81 -0.86 -9.16
N LYS A 43 10.84 -1.02 -8.32
CA LYS A 43 10.67 -1.31 -6.90
C LYS A 43 9.87 -0.20 -6.22
N GLU A 44 10.28 1.06 -6.39
CA GLU A 44 9.57 2.22 -5.88
C GLU A 44 8.11 2.28 -6.36
N ALA A 45 7.87 2.02 -7.65
CA ALA A 45 6.51 1.97 -8.20
C ALA A 45 5.64 0.91 -7.50
N HIS A 46 6.16 -0.28 -7.20
CA HIS A 46 5.41 -1.29 -6.45
C HIS A 46 5.07 -0.87 -5.02
N TYR A 47 5.97 -0.16 -4.34
CA TYR A 47 5.63 0.44 -3.04
C TYR A 47 4.54 1.49 -3.16
N MET A 48 4.66 2.40 -4.14
CA MET A 48 3.64 3.43 -4.35
C MET A 48 2.26 2.84 -4.64
N LEU A 49 2.19 1.75 -5.40
CA LEU A 49 0.94 1.02 -5.64
C LEU A 49 0.36 0.41 -4.36
N ALA A 50 1.18 -0.23 -3.53
CA ALA A 50 0.73 -0.77 -2.26
C ALA A 50 0.30 0.34 -1.28
N GLU A 51 0.97 1.48 -1.27
CA GLU A 51 0.54 2.63 -0.48
C GLU A 51 -0.79 3.20 -0.98
N ALA A 52 -0.95 3.36 -2.30
CA ALA A 52 -2.19 3.83 -2.91
C ALA A 52 -3.36 2.91 -2.56
N GLU A 53 -3.15 1.59 -2.56
CA GLU A 53 -4.14 0.61 -2.14
C GLU A 53 -4.58 0.82 -0.68
N VAL A 54 -3.62 1.00 0.25
CA VAL A 54 -3.93 1.32 1.65
C VAL A 54 -4.74 2.61 1.77
N TYR A 55 -4.43 3.64 0.97
CA TYR A 55 -5.18 4.90 0.98
C TYR A 55 -6.58 4.77 0.37
N ASN A 56 -6.75 3.95 -0.66
CA ASN A 56 -8.07 3.65 -1.23
C ASN A 56 -8.95 2.95 -0.19
N GLN A 57 -8.43 1.90 0.46
CA GLN A 57 -9.14 1.18 1.52
C GLN A 57 -9.52 2.08 2.70
N LYS A 58 -8.60 2.96 3.12
CA LYS A 58 -8.88 4.00 4.12
C LYS A 58 -10.01 4.92 3.68
N THR A 59 -9.98 5.38 2.43
CA THR A 59 -10.97 6.31 1.89
C THR A 59 -12.37 5.70 1.86
N GLU A 60 -12.49 4.47 1.37
CA GLU A 60 -13.76 3.73 1.43
C GLU A 60 -14.27 3.54 2.86
N TRP A 61 -13.36 3.29 3.81
CA TRP A 61 -13.72 3.17 5.22
C TRP A 61 -14.21 4.49 5.82
N PHE A 62 -13.58 5.61 5.48
CA PHE A 62 -14.04 6.93 5.91
C PHE A 62 -15.45 7.22 5.38
N PHE A 63 -15.70 6.93 4.09
CA PHE A 63 -17.04 7.09 3.51
C PHE A 63 -18.10 6.24 4.22
N LYS A 64 -17.77 5.00 4.62
CA LYS A 64 -18.69 4.16 5.40
C LYS A 64 -19.00 4.77 6.77
N ILE A 65 -18.00 5.31 7.48
CA ILE A 65 -18.21 6.01 8.76
C ILE A 65 -19.13 7.22 8.57
N GLU A 66 -18.90 8.05 7.55
CA GLU A 66 -19.75 9.21 7.28
C GLU A 66 -21.21 8.80 7.02
N GLN A 67 -21.43 7.73 6.25
CA GLN A 67 -22.77 7.20 5.98
C GLN A 67 -23.45 6.64 7.23
N GLU A 68 -22.69 6.06 8.16
CA GLU A 68 -23.21 5.57 9.44
C GLU A 68 -23.63 6.71 10.37
N LEU A 69 -22.87 7.81 10.40
CA LEU A 69 -23.14 8.96 11.27
C LEU A 69 -24.28 9.88 10.79
N GLN A 70 -24.66 9.78 9.52
CA GLN A 70 -25.78 10.55 8.95
C GLN A 70 -27.15 9.89 9.13
N LYS A 71 -27.19 8.68 9.71
CA LYS A 71 -28.43 7.97 10.06
C LYS A 71 -28.86 8.29 11.48
#